data_AF-A0A3D5HPS7-F1
#
_entry.id   AF-A0A3D5HPS7-F1
#
_cell.length_a   1.000
_cell.length_b   1.000
_cell.length_c   1.000
_cell.angle_alpha   90.00
_cell.angle_beta   90.00
_cell.angle_gamma   90.00
#
_symmetry.space_group_name_H-M   'P 1'
#
loop_
_entity.id
_entity.type
_entity.pdbx_description
1 polymer ?
#
loop_
_entity_poly.entity_id
_entity_poly.type
_entity_poly.pdbx_seq_one_letter_code
_entity_poly.pdbx_strand_id
1 'polypeptide(L)'
;MSRFILFTIILILSSCNQDKTMDIDMSDEDVVAILQDVHLANSILLKYRIYERDSVSQILRSQIAEIHNISVEGIDYVMEQIQLSPAKYLALEKKTVENLKSMKDSLKLSLVVKAER
;
A
#
# COMPACT_ATOMS: atom_id res chain seq x y z
N MET A 1 -17.95 44.23 19.05
CA MET A 1 -18.10 42.81 19.43
C MET A 1 -18.69 41.96 18.30
N SER A 2 -19.92 42.22 17.82
CA SER A 2 -20.57 41.41 16.75
C SER A 2 -19.79 41.32 15.42
N ARG A 3 -19.12 42.40 14.99
CA ARG A 3 -18.31 42.40 13.74
C ARG A 3 -17.07 41.50 13.76
N PHE A 4 -16.50 41.26 14.94
CA PHE A 4 -15.32 40.38 15.07
C PHE A 4 -15.72 38.90 14.94
N ILE A 5 -16.88 38.53 15.48
CA ILE A 5 -17.41 37.17 15.39
C ILE A 5 -17.68 36.76 13.94
N LEU A 6 -18.23 37.68 13.13
CA LEU A 6 -18.48 37.44 11.71
C LEU A 6 -17.16 37.19 10.95
N PHE A 7 -16.09 37.89 11.31
CA PHE A 7 -14.78 37.75 10.69
C PHE A 7 -14.14 36.40 11.04
N THR A 8 -14.30 35.93 12.29
CA THR A 8 -13.82 34.61 12.71
C THR A 8 -14.56 33.49 11.99
N ILE A 9 -15.87 33.62 11.78
CA ILE A 9 -16.67 32.62 11.05
C ILE A 9 -16.24 32.53 9.58
N ILE A 10 -15.96 33.67 8.93
CA ILE A 10 -15.49 33.71 7.53
C ILE A 10 -14.10 33.05 7.38
N LEU A 11 -13.21 33.24 8.36
CA LEU A 11 -11.88 32.60 8.36
C LEU A 11 -11.95 31.08 8.54
N ILE A 12 -12.87 30.59 9.39
CA ILE A 12 -13.06 29.13 9.60
C ILE A 12 -13.64 28.48 8.34
N LEU A 13 -14.58 29.15 7.65
CA LEU A 13 -15.16 28.65 6.40
C LEU A 13 -14.17 28.69 5.22
N SER A 14 -13.17 29.57 5.26
CA SER A 14 -12.13 29.65 4.22
C SER A 14 -11.03 28.59 4.36
N SER A 15 -10.99 27.85 5.48
CA SER A 15 -10.04 26.75 5.70
C SER A 15 -10.51 25.41 5.15
N CYS A 16 -11.69 25.34 4.51
CA CYS A 16 -12.28 24.12 3.98
C CYS A 16 -12.28 24.16 2.44
N ASN A 17 -11.11 24.24 1.84
CA ASN A 17 -10.97 23.98 0.40
C ASN A 17 -9.51 23.70 0.01
N GLN A 18 -9.01 22.55 0.47
CA GLN A 18 -7.99 21.83 -0.27
C GLN A 18 -8.35 20.35 -0.19
N ASP A 19 -9.35 19.96 -0.97
CA ASP A 19 -9.40 18.60 -1.53
C ASP A 19 -8.28 18.53 -2.58
N LYS A 20 -7.04 18.74 -2.14
CA LYS A 20 -5.88 18.29 -2.87
C LYS A 20 -5.83 16.83 -2.53
N THR A 21 -6.47 16.01 -3.36
CA THR A 21 -6.01 14.66 -3.57
C THR A 21 -4.50 14.76 -3.76
N MET A 22 -3.73 14.45 -2.72
CA MET A 22 -2.30 14.25 -2.86
C MET A 22 -2.20 12.98 -3.69
N ASP A 23 -2.29 13.13 -5.00
CA ASP A 23 -2.14 12.00 -5.89
C ASP A 23 -0.75 11.45 -5.62
N ILE A 24 -0.68 10.16 -5.32
CA ILE A 24 0.61 9.49 -5.27
C ILE A 24 1.20 9.68 -6.67
N ASP A 25 2.38 10.29 -6.77
CA ASP A 25 3.11 10.42 -8.03
C ASP A 25 3.73 9.06 -8.39
N MET A 26 2.86 8.07 -8.58
CA MET A 26 3.19 6.66 -8.78
C MET A 26 2.09 6.02 -9.62
N SER A 27 2.48 5.13 -10.54
CA SER A 27 1.51 4.43 -11.37
C SER A 27 0.69 3.42 -10.57
N ASP A 28 -0.53 3.10 -11.04
CA ASP A 28 -1.33 2.04 -10.43
C ASP A 28 -0.60 0.69 -10.47
N GLU A 29 0.24 0.45 -11.48
CA GLU A 29 1.11 -0.72 -11.59
C GLU A 29 2.14 -0.81 -10.46
N ASP A 30 2.82 0.30 -10.16
CA ASP A 30 3.82 0.36 -9.09
C ASP A 30 3.17 0.18 -7.71
N VAL A 31 2.00 0.82 -7.49
CA VAL A 31 1.21 0.64 -6.27
C VAL A 31 0.78 -0.82 -6.10
N VAL A 32 0.32 -1.46 -7.18
CA VAL A 32 -0.01 -2.90 -7.15
C VAL A 32 1.21 -3.74 -6.80
N ALA A 33 2.38 -3.44 -7.38
CA ALA A 33 3.60 -4.18 -7.08
C ALA A 33 3.99 -4.07 -5.59
N ILE A 34 3.89 -2.87 -5.00
CA ILE A 34 4.10 -2.66 -3.55
C ILE A 34 3.09 -3.47 -2.73
N LEU A 35 1.80 -3.42 -3.09
CA LEU A 35 0.76 -4.18 -2.39
C LEU A 35 1.02 -5.69 -2.43
N GLN A 36 1.47 -6.22 -3.57
CA GLN A 36 1.82 -7.63 -3.70
C GLN A 36 2.91 -8.04 -2.69
N ASP A 37 3.97 -7.25 -2.59
CA ASP A 37 5.08 -7.55 -1.68
C ASP A 37 4.69 -7.37 -0.20
N VAL A 38 3.86 -6.37 0.12
CA VAL A 38 3.31 -6.17 1.47
C VAL A 38 2.44 -7.36 1.89
N HIS A 39 1.55 -7.85 1.01
CA HIS A 39 0.73 -9.04 1.28
C HIS A 39 1.58 -10.30 1.47
N LEU A 40 2.64 -10.45 0.67
CA LEU A 40 3.59 -11.56 0.82
C LEU A 40 4.35 -11.47 2.15
N ALA A 41 4.86 -10.29 2.51
CA ALA A 41 5.56 -10.05 3.76
C ALA A 41 4.66 -10.34 4.97
N ASN A 42 3.40 -9.88 4.95
CA ASN A 42 2.41 -10.20 5.99
C ASN A 42 2.17 -11.71 6.10
N SER A 43 2.10 -12.42 4.98
CA SER A 43 1.96 -13.88 4.96
C SER A 43 3.19 -14.60 5.54
N ILE A 44 4.39 -14.07 5.31
CA ILE A 44 5.64 -14.56 5.90
C ILE A 44 5.65 -14.34 7.42
N LEU A 45 5.26 -13.15 7.89
CA LEU A 45 5.21 -12.82 9.32
C LEU A 45 4.33 -13.76 10.13
N LEU A 46 3.24 -14.27 9.54
CA LEU A 46 2.38 -15.26 10.19
C LEU A 46 3.07 -16.59 10.49
N LYS A 47 4.23 -16.88 9.87
CA LYS A 47 5.04 -18.08 10.12
C LYS A 47 5.98 -17.93 11.32
N TYR A 48 6.24 -16.71 11.77
CA TYR A 48 7.14 -16.42 12.89
C TYR A 48 6.37 -16.33 14.22
N ARG A 49 7.07 -16.60 15.32
CA ARG A 49 6.54 -16.43 16.68
C ARG A 49 6.32 -14.94 16.95
N ILE A 50 5.34 -14.60 17.78
CA ILE A 50 4.92 -13.21 18.01
C ILE A 50 6.09 -12.30 18.38
N TYR A 51 6.99 -12.75 19.26
CA TYR A 51 8.15 -11.97 19.71
C TYR A 51 9.25 -11.77 18.65
N GLU A 52 9.19 -12.50 17.53
CA GLU A 52 10.15 -12.39 16.41
C GLU A 52 9.59 -11.50 15.29
N ARG A 53 8.26 -11.29 15.27
CA ARG A 53 7.58 -10.61 14.16
C ARG A 53 8.06 -9.18 13.97
N ASP A 54 8.34 -8.46 15.06
CA ASP A 54 8.77 -7.06 14.95
C ASP A 54 10.11 -6.94 14.23
N SER A 55 11.10 -7.74 14.64
CA SER A 55 12.42 -7.76 13.98
C SER A 55 12.33 -8.22 12.53
N VAL A 56 11.53 -9.25 12.25
CA VAL A 56 11.35 -9.76 10.88
C VAL A 56 10.59 -8.75 10.01
N SER A 57 9.59 -8.06 10.58
CA SER A 57 8.81 -7.04 9.87
C SER A 57 9.70 -5.89 9.43
N GLN A 58 10.61 -5.44 10.30
CA GLN A 58 11.57 -4.39 9.96
C GLN A 58 12.46 -4.77 8.77
N ILE A 59 12.95 -6.02 8.74
CA ILE A 59 13.77 -6.53 7.64
C ILE A 59 12.97 -6.57 6.34
N LEU A 60 11.78 -7.17 6.37
CA LEU A 60 10.92 -7.30 5.18
C LEU A 60 10.53 -5.92 4.63
N ARG A 61 10.15 -4.98 5.49
CA ARG A 61 9.82 -3.62 5.07
C ARG A 61 11.00 -2.88 4.47
N SER A 62 12.22 -3.09 5.00
CA SER A 62 13.43 -2.52 4.42
C SER A 62 13.69 -3.06 3.00
N GLN A 63 13.47 -4.36 2.80
CA GLN A 63 13.61 -4.99 1.47
C GLN A 63 12.55 -4.48 0.48
N ILE A 64 11.29 -4.35 0.90
CA ILE A 64 10.23 -3.77 0.06
C ILE A 64 10.59 -2.35 -0.36
N ALA A 65 11.04 -1.53 0.59
CA ALA A 65 11.46 -0.16 0.33
C ALA A 65 12.60 -0.09 -0.70
N GLU A 66 13.60 -0.98 -0.58
CA GLU A 66 14.70 -1.10 -1.52
C GLU A 66 14.24 -1.53 -2.93
N ILE A 67 13.36 -2.54 -3.03
CA ILE A 67 12.83 -3.05 -4.32
C ILE A 67 12.10 -1.95 -5.09
N HIS A 68 11.30 -1.15 -4.39
CA HIS A 68 10.44 -0.11 -4.99
C HIS A 68 11.11 1.27 -5.01
N ASN A 69 12.36 1.38 -4.57
CA ASN A 69 13.11 2.64 -4.48
C ASN A 69 12.34 3.75 -3.73
N ILE A 70 11.75 3.38 -2.60
CA ILE A 70 11.03 4.29 -1.69
C ILE A 70 11.66 4.23 -0.29
N SER A 71 11.29 5.14 0.60
CA SER A 71 11.61 5.00 2.03
C SER A 71 10.71 3.96 2.69
N VAL A 72 11.13 3.47 3.87
CA VAL A 72 10.29 2.56 4.67
C VAL A 72 8.98 3.23 5.10
N GLU A 73 9.03 4.54 5.37
CA GLU A 73 7.86 5.39 5.63
C GLU A 73 7.01 5.60 4.37
N GLY A 74 7.63 5.55 3.19
CA GLY A 74 6.96 5.63 1.89
C GLY A 74 5.96 4.49 1.69
N ILE A 75 6.20 3.32 2.27
CA ILE A 75 5.23 2.21 2.26
C ILE A 75 3.95 2.62 2.98
N ASP A 76 4.05 3.23 4.16
CA ASP A 76 2.87 3.65 4.93
C ASP A 76 2.16 4.81 4.22
N TYR A 77 2.91 5.75 3.64
CA TYR A 77 2.34 6.82 2.83
C TYR A 77 1.51 6.27 1.66
N VAL A 78 2.02 5.28 0.92
CA VAL A 78 1.26 4.64 -0.17
C VAL A 78 -0.04 4.02 0.36
N MET A 79 0.03 3.29 1.48
CA MET A 79 -1.15 2.67 2.10
C MET A 79 -2.18 3.71 2.57
N GLU A 80 -1.73 4.83 3.13
CA GLU A 80 -2.61 5.92 3.56
C GLU A 80 -3.30 6.58 2.36
N GLN A 81 -2.53 6.90 1.32
CA GLN A 81 -3.06 7.59 0.15
C GLN A 81 -4.09 6.75 -0.63
N ILE A 82 -3.87 5.43 -0.78
CA ILE A 82 -4.87 4.57 -1.44
C ILE A 82 -6.16 4.46 -0.61
N GLN A 83 -6.07 4.52 0.72
CA GLN A 83 -7.24 4.44 1.61
C GLN A 83 -8.13 5.68 1.54
N LEU A 84 -7.61 6.83 1.09
CA LEU A 84 -8.40 8.06 0.87
C LEU A 84 -9.49 7.87 -0.20
N SER A 85 -9.33 6.91 -1.11
CA SER A 85 -10.32 6.57 -2.13
C SER A 85 -10.69 5.08 -2.07
N PRO A 86 -11.76 4.71 -1.34
CA PRO A 86 -12.17 3.31 -1.19
C PRO A 86 -12.41 2.58 -2.53
N ALA A 87 -12.90 3.29 -3.55
CA ALA A 87 -13.10 2.74 -4.88
C ALA A 87 -11.77 2.42 -5.58
N LYS A 88 -10.78 3.32 -5.50
CA LYS A 88 -9.44 3.10 -6.06
C LYS A 88 -8.74 1.97 -5.31
N TYR A 89 -8.79 1.97 -3.98
CA TYR A 89 -8.26 0.90 -3.14
C TYR A 89 -8.80 -0.49 -3.55
N LEU A 90 -10.12 -0.62 -3.68
CA LEU A 90 -10.74 -1.88 -4.08
C LEU A 90 -10.30 -2.35 -5.47
N ALA A 91 -10.13 -1.43 -6.42
CA ALA A 91 -9.66 -1.76 -7.76
C ALA A 91 -8.20 -2.25 -7.75
N LEU A 92 -7.33 -1.57 -7.00
CA LEU A 92 -5.91 -1.95 -6.84
C LEU A 92 -5.78 -3.30 -6.12
N GLU A 93 -6.54 -3.54 -5.06
CA GLU A 93 -6.58 -4.82 -4.34
C GLU A 93 -7.04 -5.97 -5.25
N LYS A 94 -8.09 -5.75 -6.06
CA LYS A 94 -8.55 -6.76 -7.02
C LYS A 94 -7.45 -7.12 -8.02
N LYS A 95 -6.77 -6.12 -8.59
CA LYS A 95 -5.66 -6.32 -9.53
C LYS A 95 -4.48 -7.04 -8.86
N THR A 96 -4.17 -6.69 -7.62
CA THR A 96 -3.15 -7.35 -6.78
C THR A 96 -3.44 -8.84 -6.60
N VAL A 97 -4.67 -9.21 -6.24
CA VAL A 97 -5.09 -10.61 -6.08
C VAL A 97 -5.04 -11.38 -7.40
N GLU A 98 -5.47 -10.76 -8.50
CA GLU A 98 -5.40 -11.36 -9.84
C GLU A 98 -3.95 -11.67 -10.24
N ASN A 99 -3.02 -10.73 -10.01
CA ASN A 99 -1.60 -10.95 -10.27
C ASN A 99 -1.01 -12.07 -9.41
N LEU A 100 -1.29 -12.09 -8.10
CA LEU A 100 -0.83 -13.16 -7.20
C LEU A 100 -1.37 -14.54 -7.62
N LYS A 101 -2.62 -14.60 -8.07
CA LYS A 101 -3.22 -15.83 -8.59
C LYS A 101 -2.50 -16.30 -9.86
N SER A 102 -2.25 -15.39 -10.80
CA SER A 102 -1.49 -15.67 -12.03
C SER A 102 -0.09 -16.20 -11.72
N MET A 103 0.62 -15.54 -10.80
CA MET A 103 1.96 -15.98 -10.34
C MET A 103 1.91 -17.39 -9.75
N LYS A 104 0.96 -17.67 -8.86
CA LYS A 104 0.78 -19.01 -8.28
C LYS A 104 0.52 -20.08 -9.35
N ASP A 105 -0.33 -19.79 -10.33
CA ASP A 105 -0.67 -20.74 -11.38
C ASP A 105 0.53 -20.98 -12.32
N SER A 106 1.31 -19.94 -12.62
CA SER A 106 2.57 -20.06 -13.39
C SER A 106 3.64 -20.90 -12.65
N LEU A 107 3.79 -20.70 -11.34
CA LEU A 107 4.71 -21.47 -10.50
C LEU A 107 4.32 -22.96 -10.46
N LYS A 108 3.03 -23.27 -10.30
CA LYS A 108 2.54 -24.66 -10.35
C LYS A 108 2.88 -25.33 -11.68
N LEU A 109 2.65 -24.64 -12.80
CA LEU A 109 2.99 -25.17 -14.13
C LEU A 109 4.49 -25.45 -14.26
N SER A 110 5.34 -24.55 -13.79
CA SER A 110 6.80 -24.72 -13.84
C SER A 110 7.30 -25.92 -13.02
N LEU A 111 6.64 -26.23 -11.90
CA LEU A 111 6.98 -27.36 -11.04
C LEU A 111 6.55 -28.70 -11.64
N VAL A 112 5.39 -28.74 -12.32
CA VAL A 112 4.92 -29.94 -13.05
C VAL A 112 5.90 -30.30 -14.17
N VAL A 113 6.31 -29.31 -14.98
CA VAL A 113 7.26 -29.53 -16.09
C VAL A 113 8.63 -30.01 -15.60
N LYS A 114 9.05 -29.62 -14.39
CA LYS A 114 10.34 -30.04 -13.81
C LYS A 114 10.29 -31.46 -13.22
N ALA A 115 9.12 -31.98 -12.85
CA ALA A 115 8.97 -33.34 -12.31
C ALA A 115 8.94 -34.44 -13.41
N GLU A 116 8.68 -34.06 -14.65
CA GLU A 116 8.60 -34.97 -15.82
C GLU A 116 9.93 -35.09 -16.61
N ARG A 117 11.00 -34.43 -16.17
CA ARG A 117 12.36 -34.55 -16.72
C ARG A 117 13.29 -35.22 -15.72
#